data_AF-A0A3D5X5V4-F1
#
_entry.id   AF-A0A3D5X5V4-F1
#
_cell.length_a   1.000
_cell.length_b   1.000
_cell.length_c   1.000
_cell.angle_alpha   90.00
_cell.angle_beta   90.00
_cell.angle_gamma   90.00
#
_symmetry.space_group_name_H-M   'P 1'
#
loop_
_entity.id
_entity.type
_entity.pdbx_description
1 polymer ?
#
loop_
_entity_poly.entity_id
_entity_poly.type
_entity_poly.pdbx_seq_one_letter_code
_entity_poly.pdbx_strand_id
1 'polypeptide(L)'
;LIAKEYIASRTDETGVLILSEMTGAAKEMSEAILVNPNNIAEVAQAMRQALEMPVSEQRDRNKVLQKRLKVYNEEKWATDILDALKGVKKLQETNLTHKVSPKIIDHFKENYDKSESRIIFLDYDGTLTGFHKDPQKAFPNDELYKILENLIADKRNSLVVIS
;
A
#
# COMPACT_ATOMS: atom_id res chain seq x y z
N LEU A 1 10.66 18.88 12.08
CA LEU A 1 12.08 18.65 12.42
C LEU A 1 12.49 19.45 13.65
N ILE A 2 12.29 20.77 13.67
CA ILE A 2 12.61 21.64 14.83
C ILE A 2 12.12 21.10 16.19
N ALA A 3 10.88 20.61 16.28
CA ALA A 3 10.36 20.02 17.53
C ALA A 3 11.15 18.77 17.99
N LYS A 4 11.58 17.92 17.04
CA LYS A 4 12.41 16.72 17.31
C LYS A 4 13.80 17.13 17.73
N GLU A 5 14.38 18.11 17.05
CA GLU A 5 15.72 18.66 17.36
C GLU A 5 15.74 19.33 18.73
N TYR A 6 14.70 20.10 19.08
CA TYR A 6 14.57 20.69 20.41
C TYR A 6 14.67 19.59 21.49
N ILE A 7 13.85 18.55 21.40
CA ILE A 7 13.85 17.46 22.38
C ILE A 7 15.18 16.69 22.39
N ALA A 8 15.76 16.44 21.22
CA ALA A 8 17.05 15.77 21.10
C ALA A 8 18.20 16.58 21.72
N SER A 9 18.11 17.92 21.68
CA SER A 9 19.13 18.83 22.22
C SER A 9 19.09 19.00 23.75
N ARG A 10 18.01 18.57 24.42
CA ARG A 10 17.85 18.67 25.89
C ARG A 10 18.58 17.54 26.62
N THR A 11 19.90 17.65 26.72
CA THR A 11 20.75 16.65 27.39
C THR A 11 20.50 16.53 28.90
N ASP A 12 19.94 17.56 29.52
CA ASP A 12 19.53 17.61 30.93
C ASP A 12 18.07 17.18 31.17
N GLU A 13 17.39 16.79 30.08
CA GLU A 13 15.99 16.37 30.04
C GLU A 13 15.02 17.48 30.50
N THR A 14 15.44 18.75 30.57
CA THR A 14 14.57 19.86 30.99
C THR A 14 13.96 20.61 29.80
N GLY A 15 13.01 21.49 30.10
CA GLY A 15 12.27 22.26 29.11
C GLY A 15 10.96 21.60 28.72
N VAL A 16 10.05 22.42 28.17
CA VAL A 16 8.71 22.01 27.77
C VAL A 16 8.52 22.31 26.29
N LEU A 17 8.01 21.32 25.56
CA LEU A 17 7.60 21.48 24.17
C LEU A 17 6.10 21.78 24.12
N ILE A 18 5.75 22.94 23.56
CA ILE A 18 4.38 23.26 23.14
C ILE A 18 4.33 23.06 21.62
N LEU A 19 3.34 22.32 21.14
CA LEU A 19 3.27 21.91 19.74
C LEU A 19 1.85 22.04 19.21
N SER A 20 1.71 22.54 17.99
CA SER A 20 0.40 22.58 17.34
C SER A 20 -0.08 21.16 17.01
N GLU A 21 -1.33 20.84 17.36
CA GLU A 21 -1.98 19.55 17.06
C GLU A 21 -2.04 19.25 15.55
N MET A 22 -1.97 20.30 14.72
CA MET A 22 -2.04 20.21 13.27
C MET A 22 -0.69 19.83 12.64
N THR A 23 0.39 19.77 13.44
CA THR A 23 1.71 19.40 12.93
C THR A 23 1.83 17.88 12.78
N GLY A 24 2.53 17.42 11.75
CA GLY A 24 2.79 15.98 11.57
C GLY A 24 3.52 15.33 12.76
N ALA A 25 4.31 16.11 13.51
CA ALA A 25 5.02 15.64 14.69
C ALA A 25 4.09 15.40 15.90
N ALA A 26 2.90 16.01 15.95
CA ALA A 26 1.99 15.87 17.09
C ALA A 26 1.59 14.43 17.38
N LYS A 27 1.42 13.61 16.32
CA LYS A 27 1.10 12.18 16.43
C LYS A 27 2.21 11.37 17.10
N GLU A 28 3.46 11.83 17.00
CA GLU A 28 4.64 11.17 17.56
C GLU A 28 5.09 11.81 18.87
N MET A 29 4.44 12.88 19.34
CA MET A 29 4.89 13.68 20.49
C MET A 29 3.75 13.99 21.46
N SER A 30 2.97 12.96 21.81
CA SER A 30 1.83 13.06 22.72
C SER A 30 2.16 13.63 24.10
N GLU A 31 3.42 13.58 24.53
CA GLU A 31 3.89 14.09 25.82
C GLU A 31 4.19 15.61 25.78
N ALA A 32 4.21 16.22 24.59
CA ALA A 32 4.20 17.67 24.43
C ALA A 32 2.85 18.26 24.87
N ILE A 33 2.82 19.55 25.20
CA ILE A 33 1.55 20.26 25.36
C ILE A 33 1.02 20.55 23.95
N LEU A 34 0.01 19.78 23.53
CA LEU A 34 -0.65 20.00 22.25
C LEU A 34 -1.64 21.15 22.36
N VAL A 35 -1.62 22.04 21.36
CA VAL A 35 -2.51 23.20 21.30
C VAL A 35 -3.13 23.36 19.92
N ASN A 36 -4.38 23.84 19.86
CA ASN A 36 -4.91 24.45 18.66
C ASN A 36 -4.32 25.85 18.48
N PRO A 37 -3.50 26.11 17.44
CA PRO A 37 -2.83 27.40 17.27
C PRO A 37 -3.80 28.58 17.01
N ASN A 38 -5.04 28.30 16.59
CA ASN A 38 -6.06 29.32 16.37
C ASN A 38 -6.80 29.71 17.66
N ASN A 39 -6.57 28.99 18.76
CA ASN A 39 -7.16 29.27 20.06
C ASN A 39 -6.15 30.00 20.96
N ILE A 40 -6.19 31.33 20.94
CA ILE A 40 -5.23 32.18 21.67
C ILE A 40 -5.25 31.90 23.19
N ALA A 41 -6.43 31.64 23.75
CA ALA A 41 -6.58 31.35 25.18
C ALA A 41 -5.88 30.04 25.57
N GLU A 42 -6.01 29.02 24.74
CA GLU A 42 -5.35 27.72 24.93
C GLU A 42 -3.83 27.84 24.80
N VAL A 43 -3.34 28.60 23.81
CA VAL A 43 -1.90 28.88 23.67
C VAL A 43 -1.37 29.60 24.91
N ALA A 44 -2.07 30.63 25.39
CA ALA A 44 -1.67 31.35 26.60
C ALA A 44 -1.65 30.44 27.85
N GLN A 45 -2.65 29.57 27.99
CA GLN A 45 -2.70 28.59 29.07
C GLN A 45 -1.56 27.57 28.98
N ALA A 46 -1.25 27.08 27.77
CA ALA A 46 -0.13 26.17 27.53
C ALA A 46 1.22 26.82 27.85
N MET A 47 1.41 28.09 27.49
CA MET A 47 2.61 28.85 27.84
C MET A 47 2.76 29.01 29.35
N ARG A 48 1.67 29.36 30.05
CA ARG A 48 1.67 29.43 31.51
C ARG A 48 2.01 28.08 32.14
N GLN A 49 1.35 27.01 31.69
CA GLN A 49 1.63 25.65 32.15
C GLN A 49 3.09 25.28 31.93
N ALA A 50 3.66 25.58 30.76
CA ALA A 50 5.05 25.29 30.45
C ALA A 50 6.04 26.02 31.37
N LEU A 51 5.76 27.28 31.71
CA LEU A 51 6.59 28.09 32.60
C LEU A 51 6.48 27.65 34.07
N GLU A 52 5.29 27.18 34.49
CA GLU A 52 5.01 26.73 35.86
C GLU A 52 5.33 25.22 36.08
N MET A 53 5.67 24.48 35.01
CA MET A 53 5.84 23.02 35.08
C MET A 53 7.01 22.61 35.98
N PRO A 54 6.79 21.73 36.99
CA PRO A 54 7.87 21.23 37.84
C PRO A 54 8.94 20.50 37.03
N VAL A 55 10.21 20.68 37.39
CA VAL A 55 11.36 20.06 36.69
C VAL A 55 11.24 18.53 36.62
N SER A 56 10.68 17.88 37.63
CA SER A 56 10.42 16.44 37.61
C SER A 56 9.49 16.03 36.46
N GLU A 57 8.38 16.76 36.28
CA GLU A 57 7.44 16.50 35.19
C GLU A 57 8.07 16.77 33.81
N GLN A 58 8.85 17.84 33.68
CA GLN A 58 9.59 18.13 32.44
C GLN A 58 10.48 16.96 32.03
N ARG A 59 11.25 16.43 32.99
CA ARG A 59 12.13 15.28 32.79
C ARG A 59 11.37 14.02 32.40
N ASP A 60 10.27 13.73 33.07
CA ASP A 60 9.45 12.55 32.77
C ASP A 60 8.89 12.60 31.34
N ARG A 61 8.37 13.76 30.92
CA ARG A 61 7.89 13.97 29.55
C ARG A 61 9.03 13.84 28.52
N ASN A 62 10.15 14.51 28.75
CA ASN A 62 11.27 14.51 27.80
C ASN A 62 11.95 13.14 27.67
N LYS A 63 12.04 12.36 28.74
CA LYS A 63 12.56 10.98 28.68
C LYS A 63 11.75 10.11 27.72
N VAL A 64 10.42 10.20 27.77
CA VAL A 64 9.54 9.43 26.90
C VAL A 64 9.73 9.87 25.44
N LEU A 65 9.77 11.18 25.19
CA LEU A 65 9.96 11.73 23.84
C LEU A 65 11.34 11.34 23.27
N GLN A 66 12.41 11.48 24.06
CA GLN A 66 13.76 11.09 23.64
C GLN A 66 13.88 9.58 23.39
N LYS A 67 13.24 8.75 24.23
CA LYS A 67 13.19 7.30 24.00
C LYS A 67 12.53 6.97 22.66
N ARG A 68 11.43 7.65 22.32
CA ARG A 68 10.74 7.45 21.04
C ARG A 68 11.59 7.90 19.85
N LEU A 69 12.24 9.05 19.96
CA LEU A 69 13.14 9.56 18.91
C LEU A 69 14.33 8.63 18.64
N LYS A 70 14.85 7.93 19.66
CA LYS A 70 15.92 6.93 19.48
C LYS A 70 15.46 5.69 18.71
N VAL A 71 14.17 5.33 18.79
CA VAL A 71 13.61 4.17 18.09
C VAL A 71 13.24 4.51 16.65
N TYR A 72 12.68 5.70 16.42
CA TYR A 72 12.23 6.17 15.11
C TYR A 72 13.13 7.28 14.57
N ASN A 73 14.34 6.90 14.16
CA ASN A 73 15.32 7.78 13.52
C ASN A 73 15.19 7.77 11.98
N GLU A 74 15.99 8.60 11.31
CA GLU A 74 16.00 8.67 9.83
C GLU A 74 16.32 7.32 9.16
N GLU A 75 17.20 6.52 9.76
CA GLU A 75 17.56 5.19 9.24
C GLU A 75 16.37 4.23 9.27
N LYS A 76 15.61 4.23 10.37
CA LYS A 76 14.42 3.41 10.53
C LYS A 76 13.35 3.80 9.51
N TRP A 77 13.12 5.10 9.34
CA TRP A 77 12.18 5.61 8.33
C TRP A 77 12.59 5.20 6.90
N ALA A 78 13.87 5.32 6.56
CA ALA A 78 14.36 4.92 5.24
C ALA A 78 14.21 3.42 5.01
N THR A 79 14.50 2.61 6.03
CA THR A 79 14.35 1.15 6.00
C THR A 79 12.89 0.76 5.79
N ASP A 80 11.96 1.37 6.54
CA ASP A 80 10.53 1.06 6.45
C ASP A 80 9.96 1.38 5.06
N ILE A 81 10.40 2.48 4.43
CA ILE A 81 10.02 2.81 3.05
C ILE A 81 10.57 1.78 2.06
N LEU A 82 11.86 1.44 2.15
CA LEU A 82 12.47 0.48 1.25
C LEU A 82 11.83 -0.90 1.37
N ASP A 83 11.48 -1.32 2.58
CA ASP A 83 10.84 -2.61 2.81
C ASP A 83 9.38 -2.61 2.32
N ALA A 84 8.65 -1.50 2.49
CA ALA A 84 7.34 -1.34 1.88
C ALA A 84 7.41 -1.44 0.34
N LEU A 85 8.38 -0.78 -0.29
CA LEU A 85 8.61 -0.83 -1.74
C LEU A 85 8.95 -2.25 -2.21
N LYS A 86 9.81 -2.97 -1.49
CA LYS A 86 10.11 -4.38 -1.77
C LYS A 86 8.86 -5.25 -1.66
N GLY A 87 8.02 -5.00 -0.65
CA GLY A 87 6.74 -5.69 -0.46
C GLY A 87 5.80 -5.49 -1.65
N VAL A 88 5.67 -4.25 -2.14
CA VAL A 88 4.90 -3.93 -3.34
C VAL A 88 5.47 -4.64 -4.57
N LYS A 89 6.81 -4.64 -4.76
CA LYS A 89 7.45 -5.35 -5.87
C LYS A 89 7.16 -6.85 -5.83
N LYS A 90 7.21 -7.47 -4.65
CA LYS A 90 6.90 -8.89 -4.47
C LYS A 90 5.44 -9.20 -4.81
N LEU A 91 4.50 -8.34 -4.39
CA LEU A 91 3.09 -8.45 -4.74
C LEU A 91 2.86 -8.29 -6.24
N GLN A 92 3.60 -7.38 -6.89
CA GLN A 92 3.57 -7.22 -8.35
C GLN A 92 4.12 -8.46 -9.05
N GLU A 93 5.20 -9.07 -8.57
CA GLU A 93 5.73 -10.33 -9.12
C GLU A 93 4.73 -11.49 -9.00
N THR A 94 3.95 -11.56 -7.92
CA THR A 94 2.90 -12.58 -7.76
C THR A 94 1.62 -12.28 -8.55
N ASN A 95 1.30 -11.00 -8.78
CA ASN A 95 0.09 -10.55 -9.49
C ASN A 95 0.34 -10.20 -10.97
N LEU A 96 1.59 -10.26 -11.43
CA LEU A 96 1.92 -10.37 -12.84
C LEU A 96 1.39 -11.73 -13.29
N THR A 97 0.08 -11.82 -13.55
CA THR A 97 -0.50 -12.69 -14.57
C THR A 97 0.58 -12.92 -15.60
N HIS A 98 1.14 -14.14 -15.65
CA HIS A 98 2.34 -14.43 -16.42
C HIS A 98 2.18 -13.79 -17.78
N LYS A 99 2.85 -12.65 -18.04
CA LYS A 99 2.74 -11.99 -19.33
C LYS A 99 3.15 -13.03 -20.34
N VAL A 100 2.24 -13.40 -21.23
CA VAL A 100 2.47 -14.46 -22.21
C VAL A 100 3.59 -13.95 -23.12
N SER A 101 4.83 -14.33 -22.80
CA SER A 101 6.00 -13.93 -23.58
C SER A 101 5.99 -14.65 -24.92
N PRO A 102 6.64 -14.12 -25.97
CA PRO A 102 6.73 -14.82 -27.26
C PRO A 102 7.22 -16.27 -27.12
N LYS A 103 8.18 -16.52 -26.23
CA LYS A 103 8.67 -17.87 -25.93
C LYS A 103 7.60 -18.81 -25.38
N ILE A 104 6.70 -18.29 -24.53
CA ILE A 104 5.58 -19.07 -23.99
C ILE A 104 4.59 -19.38 -25.12
N ILE A 105 4.27 -18.40 -25.98
CA ILE A 105 3.40 -18.61 -27.15
C ILE A 105 3.98 -19.68 -28.07
N ASP A 106 5.26 -19.60 -28.40
CA ASP A 106 5.93 -20.55 -29.29
C ASP A 106 5.89 -21.97 -28.71
N HIS A 107 6.13 -22.11 -27.41
CA HIS A 107 6.03 -23.39 -26.73
C HIS A 107 4.60 -23.95 -26.72
N PHE A 108 3.59 -23.10 -26.46
CA PHE A 108 2.19 -23.50 -26.53
C PHE A 108 1.78 -23.94 -27.94
N LYS A 109 2.22 -23.21 -28.98
CA LYS A 109 1.96 -23.55 -30.39
C LYS A 109 2.58 -24.90 -30.75
N GLU A 110 3.83 -25.12 -30.38
CA GLU A 110 4.51 -26.40 -30.64
C GLU A 110 3.76 -27.58 -30.01
N ASN A 111 3.35 -27.45 -28.74
CA ASN A 111 2.57 -28.48 -28.05
C ASN A 111 1.18 -28.65 -28.66
N TYR A 112 0.53 -27.56 -29.04
CA TYR A 112 -0.77 -27.57 -29.70
C TYR A 112 -0.68 -28.32 -31.04
N ASP A 113 0.28 -27.99 -31.90
CA ASP A 113 0.41 -28.58 -33.23
C ASP A 113 0.72 -30.09 -33.19
N LYS A 114 1.56 -30.50 -32.23
CA LYS A 114 1.95 -31.91 -32.02
C LYS A 114 0.86 -32.78 -31.39
N SER A 115 -0.12 -32.18 -30.73
CA SER A 115 -1.15 -32.95 -30.01
C SER A 115 -2.20 -33.55 -30.95
N GLU A 116 -2.49 -34.83 -30.75
CA GLU A 116 -3.50 -35.57 -31.54
C GLU A 116 -4.93 -35.34 -31.03
N SER A 117 -5.09 -34.94 -29.76
CA SER A 117 -6.36 -34.59 -29.14
C SER A 117 -6.15 -33.49 -28.09
N ARG A 118 -6.99 -32.46 -28.10
CA ARG A 118 -6.85 -31.25 -27.29
C ARG A 118 -8.21 -30.86 -26.70
N ILE A 119 -8.28 -30.76 -25.38
CA ILE A 119 -9.47 -30.24 -24.69
C ILE A 119 -9.15 -28.81 -24.25
N ILE A 120 -9.99 -27.86 -24.66
CA ILE A 120 -9.83 -26.44 -24.38
C ILE A 120 -10.96 -26.02 -23.46
N PHE A 121 -10.62 -25.64 -22.23
CA PHE A 121 -11.56 -25.09 -21.27
C PHE A 121 -11.52 -23.57 -21.36
N LEU A 122 -12.66 -22.95 -21.68
CA LEU A 122 -12.80 -21.50 -21.71
C LEU A 122 -13.81 -21.09 -20.64
N ASP A 123 -13.38 -20.20 -19.76
CA ASP A 123 -14.26 -19.51 -18.83
C ASP A 123 -15.12 -18.49 -19.60
N TYR A 124 -16.40 -18.37 -19.28
CA TYR A 124 -17.28 -17.46 -20.01
C TYR A 124 -17.11 -16.01 -19.54
N ASP A 125 -17.21 -15.80 -18.22
CA ASP A 125 -17.23 -14.47 -17.60
C ASP A 125 -15.82 -13.92 -17.40
N GLY A 126 -15.52 -12.77 -18.00
CA GLY A 126 -14.21 -12.13 -17.88
C GLY A 126 -13.13 -12.68 -18.80
N THR A 127 -13.36 -13.83 -19.47
CA THR A 127 -12.46 -14.40 -20.48
C THR A 127 -13.05 -14.29 -21.89
N LEU A 128 -14.22 -14.88 -22.16
CA LEU A 128 -14.86 -14.78 -23.48
C LEU A 128 -15.67 -13.49 -23.62
N THR A 129 -16.34 -13.06 -22.55
CA THR A 129 -17.08 -11.80 -22.51
C THR A 129 -16.51 -10.88 -21.44
N GLY A 130 -16.59 -9.56 -21.63
CA GLY A 130 -16.15 -8.61 -20.62
C GLY A 130 -17.02 -8.67 -19.36
N PHE A 131 -16.54 -8.18 -18.22
CA PHE A 131 -17.37 -8.09 -17.02
C PHE A 131 -18.48 -7.05 -17.22
N HIS A 132 -19.72 -7.51 -17.29
CA HIS A 132 -20.90 -6.66 -17.36
C HIS A 132 -21.61 -6.60 -16.01
N LYS A 133 -22.04 -5.39 -15.59
CA LYS A 133 -22.87 -5.21 -14.38
C LYS A 133 -24.24 -5.89 -14.48
N ASP A 134 -24.68 -6.18 -15.70
CA ASP A 134 -25.90 -6.89 -16.04
C ASP A 134 -25.51 -8.16 -16.82
N PRO A 135 -25.59 -9.36 -16.20
CA PRO A 135 -25.19 -10.62 -16.83
C PRO A 135 -25.93 -10.91 -18.14
N GLN A 136 -27.14 -10.40 -18.32
CA GLN A 136 -27.93 -10.62 -19.55
C GLN A 136 -27.38 -9.84 -20.76
N LYS A 137 -26.43 -8.93 -20.54
CA LYS A 137 -25.76 -8.15 -21.59
C LYS A 137 -24.39 -8.70 -21.98
N ALA A 138 -23.93 -9.76 -21.32
CA ALA A 138 -22.70 -10.47 -21.66
C ALA A 138 -22.96 -11.48 -22.79
N PHE A 139 -23.40 -11.01 -23.97
CA PHE A 139 -23.58 -11.86 -25.15
C PHE A 139 -22.33 -11.83 -26.05
N PRO A 140 -21.95 -12.96 -26.69
CA PRO A 140 -20.80 -12.99 -27.59
C PRO A 140 -21.03 -12.10 -28.81
N ASN A 141 -19.97 -11.45 -29.29
CA ASN A 141 -20.01 -10.71 -30.56
C ASN A 141 -19.66 -11.64 -31.74
N ASP A 142 -19.89 -11.17 -32.97
CA ASP A 142 -19.62 -11.94 -34.19
C ASP A 142 -18.14 -12.35 -34.33
N GLU A 143 -17.21 -11.56 -33.79
CA GLU A 143 -15.79 -11.86 -33.80
C GLU A 143 -15.47 -13.07 -32.91
N LEU A 144 -16.03 -13.10 -31.70
CA LEU A 144 -15.89 -14.23 -30.78
C LEU A 144 -16.48 -15.50 -31.40
N TYR A 145 -17.67 -15.42 -32.01
CA TYR A 145 -18.24 -16.57 -32.70
C TYR A 145 -17.31 -17.13 -33.79
N LYS A 146 -16.74 -16.27 -34.64
CA LYS A 146 -15.77 -16.70 -35.66
C LYS A 146 -14.53 -17.35 -35.06
N ILE A 147 -14.03 -16.85 -33.93
CA ILE A 147 -12.87 -17.45 -33.24
C ILE A 147 -13.23 -18.85 -32.75
N LEU A 148 -14.39 -19.02 -32.11
CA LEU A 148 -14.84 -20.32 -31.62
C LEU A 148 -15.09 -21.30 -32.76
N GLU A 149 -15.70 -20.84 -33.86
CA GLU A 149 -15.91 -21.64 -35.09
C GLU A 149 -14.60 -22.14 -35.68
N ASN A 150 -13.58 -21.27 -35.77
CA ASN A 150 -12.26 -21.66 -36.26
C ASN A 150 -11.58 -22.68 -35.34
N LEU A 151 -11.78 -22.59 -34.02
CA LEU A 151 -11.25 -23.55 -33.06
C LEU A 151 -11.91 -24.92 -33.20
N ILE A 152 -13.24 -24.99 -33.35
CA ILE A 152 -13.96 -26.27 -33.48
C ILE A 152 -13.83 -26.90 -34.88
N ALA A 153 -13.42 -26.12 -35.89
CA ALA A 153 -13.18 -26.63 -37.24
C ALA A 153 -12.04 -27.68 -37.28
N ASP A 154 -11.08 -27.59 -36.37
CA ASP A 154 -10.08 -28.65 -36.16
C ASP A 154 -10.69 -29.76 -35.30
N LYS A 155 -10.92 -30.93 -35.90
CA LYS A 155 -11.54 -32.09 -35.24
C LYS A 155 -10.74 -32.64 -34.07
N ARG A 156 -9.46 -32.27 -33.92
CA ARG A 156 -8.64 -32.63 -32.75
C ARG A 156 -8.98 -31.78 -31.53
N ASN A 157 -9.76 -30.71 -31.69
CA ASN A 157 -10.19 -29.85 -30.59
C ASN A 157 -11.54 -30.27 -30.04
N SER A 158 -11.63 -30.34 -28.72
CA SER A 158 -12.87 -30.38 -27.96
C SER A 158 -12.95 -29.13 -27.10
N LEU A 159 -13.92 -28.28 -27.39
CA LEU A 159 -14.13 -27.02 -26.67
C LEU A 159 -15.15 -27.22 -25.56
N VAL A 160 -14.84 -26.77 -24.34
CA VAL A 160 -15.72 -26.79 -23.18
C VAL A 160 -15.82 -25.37 -22.62
N VAL A 161 -17.02 -24.82 -22.58
CA VAL A 161 -17.28 -23.54 -21.93
C VAL A 161 -17.71 -23.82 -20.48
N ILE A 162 -17.02 -23.19 -19.54
CA ILE A 162 -17.29 -23.27 -18.11
C ILE A 162 -17.94 -21.95 -17.67
N SER A 163 -18.94 -22.06 -16.79
CA SER A 163 -19.65 -20.94 -16.15
C SER A 163 -19.50 -21.02 -14.64
#